data_AF-A0A842QUD0-F1
#
_entry.id   AF-A0A842QUD0-F1
#
_cell.length_a   1.000
_cell.length_b   1.000
_cell.length_c   1.000
_cell.angle_alpha   90.00
_cell.angle_beta   90.00
_cell.angle_gamma   90.00
#
_symmetry.space_group_name_H-M   'P 1'
#
loop_
_entity.id
_entity.type
_entity.pdbx_description
1 polymer ?
#
loop_
_entity_poly.entity_id
_entity_poly.type
_entity_poly.pdbx_seq_one_letter_code
_entity_poly.pdbx_strand_id
1 'polypeptide(L)'
;MEKWVSTLSKELGESPSPKFIKEVYVNQFQQIMDIRLEPSKPTPAEYNIFERETKPRHLSTDWLYMESPRQKQGRAVKIAHNIKMVEADHKAGKLIRVRAEVEEDILMDVNITGDFFIIPKESISELEEKIRGLRLDEAVLLEVVEDYFSEYGPESPGVTPRDIVDACMKLKTHI
;
A
#
# COMPACT_ATOMS: atom_id res chain seq x y z
N MET A 1 -3.16 -19.84 13.01
CA MET A 1 -3.76 -18.52 13.31
C MET A 1 -4.07 -18.33 14.79
N GLU A 2 -4.63 -19.33 15.50
CA GLU A 2 -4.97 -19.20 16.94
C GLU A 2 -3.83 -18.84 17.89
N LYS A 3 -2.56 -19.05 17.49
CA LYS A 3 -1.39 -18.61 18.27
C LYS A 3 -1.16 -17.09 18.27
N TRP A 4 -1.74 -16.36 17.30
CA TRP A 4 -1.45 -14.94 17.07
C TRP A 4 -2.70 -14.06 17.02
N VAL A 5 -3.89 -14.66 16.98
CA VAL A 5 -5.18 -13.96 16.97
C VAL A 5 -6.16 -14.72 17.87
N SER A 6 -7.00 -13.98 18.61
CA SER A 6 -8.07 -14.53 19.45
C SER A 6 -9.42 -13.88 19.11
N THR A 7 -10.50 -14.34 19.76
CA THR A 7 -11.87 -13.85 19.55
C THR A 7 -12.47 -13.37 20.85
N LEU A 8 -13.42 -12.44 20.79
CA LEU A 8 -14.17 -12.00 21.97
C LEU A 8 -14.83 -13.17 22.69
N SER A 9 -15.39 -14.13 21.94
CA SER A 9 -15.97 -15.35 22.51
C SER A 9 -14.98 -16.16 23.34
N LYS A 10 -13.72 -16.22 22.92
CA LYS A 10 -12.68 -16.99 23.60
C LYS A 10 -12.17 -16.27 24.84
N GLU A 11 -11.99 -14.96 24.77
CA GLU A 11 -11.45 -14.16 25.88
C GLU A 11 -12.50 -13.83 26.94
N LEU A 12 -13.76 -13.65 26.55
CA LEU A 12 -14.86 -13.25 27.45
C LEU A 12 -15.79 -14.41 27.82
N GLY A 13 -15.63 -15.59 27.20
CA GLY A 13 -16.54 -16.73 27.36
C GLY A 13 -17.87 -16.60 26.62
N GLU A 14 -18.20 -15.41 26.12
CA GLU A 14 -19.36 -15.12 25.28
C GLU A 14 -18.97 -14.16 24.15
N SER A 15 -19.75 -14.13 23.07
CA SER A 15 -19.57 -13.16 21.99
C SER A 15 -20.60 -12.05 22.13
N PRO A 16 -20.25 -10.87 22.66
CA PRO A 16 -21.20 -9.78 22.80
C PRO A 16 -21.72 -9.31 21.44
N SER A 17 -22.92 -8.73 21.42
CA SER A 17 -23.50 -8.23 20.17
C SER A 17 -22.69 -7.05 19.61
N PRO A 18 -22.60 -6.88 18.27
CA PRO A 18 -21.94 -5.71 17.67
C PRO A 18 -22.48 -4.37 18.16
N LYS A 19 -23.78 -4.31 18.52
CA LYS A 19 -24.41 -3.12 19.08
C LYS A 19 -23.81 -2.79 20.46
N PHE A 20 -23.77 -3.78 21.35
CA PHE A 20 -23.19 -3.60 22.69
C PHE A 20 -21.72 -3.21 22.62
N ILE A 21 -20.95 -3.83 21.73
CA ILE A 21 -19.53 -3.50 21.51
C ILE A 21 -19.39 -2.01 21.13
N LYS A 22 -20.21 -1.52 20.19
CA LYS A 22 -20.19 -0.10 19.78
C LYS A 22 -20.56 0.84 20.93
N GLU A 23 -21.57 0.50 21.73
CA GLU A 23 -21.96 1.30 22.90
C GLU A 23 -20.81 1.41 23.91
N VAL A 24 -20.11 0.31 24.18
CA VAL A 24 -18.92 0.30 25.04
C VAL A 24 -17.84 1.22 24.47
N TYR A 25 -17.50 1.11 23.18
CA TYR A 25 -16.51 1.99 22.55
C TYR A 25 -16.91 3.47 22.62
N VAL A 26 -18.15 3.82 22.28
CA VAL A 26 -18.64 5.21 22.35
C VAL A 26 -18.49 5.76 23.77
N ASN A 27 -18.91 5.00 24.79
CA ASN A 27 -18.79 5.43 26.18
C ASN A 27 -17.33 5.62 26.61
N GLN A 28 -16.44 4.69 26.22
CA GLN A 28 -15.01 4.78 26.56
C GLN A 28 -14.32 5.94 25.85
N PHE A 29 -14.59 6.18 24.56
CA PHE A 29 -14.01 7.31 23.84
C PHE A 29 -14.46 8.66 24.40
N GLN A 30 -15.73 8.80 24.79
CA GLN A 30 -16.21 10.02 25.46
C GLN A 30 -15.47 10.30 26.77
N GLN A 31 -15.23 9.26 27.58
CA GLN A 31 -14.50 9.38 28.84
C GLN A 31 -13.02 9.71 28.64
N ILE A 32 -12.34 8.98 27.74
CA ILE A 32 -10.90 9.13 27.52
C ILE A 32 -10.57 10.48 26.90
N MET A 33 -11.39 10.95 25.96
CA MET A 33 -11.14 12.19 25.23
C MET A 33 -11.85 13.42 25.85
N ASP A 34 -12.65 13.23 26.90
CA ASP A 34 -13.49 14.28 27.52
C ASP A 34 -14.38 15.01 26.50
N ILE A 35 -15.08 14.23 25.67
CA ILE A 35 -16.00 14.74 24.64
C ILE A 35 -17.37 14.09 24.75
N ARG A 36 -18.37 14.71 24.11
CA ARG A 36 -19.67 14.12 23.86
C ARG A 36 -19.81 13.74 22.39
N LEU A 37 -20.10 12.47 22.13
CA LEU A 37 -20.38 11.96 20.80
C LEU A 37 -21.89 11.97 20.56
N GLU A 38 -22.31 12.69 19.52
CA GLU A 38 -23.72 12.75 19.12
C GLU A 38 -23.94 11.91 17.86
N PRO A 39 -24.81 10.88 17.91
CA PRO A 39 -25.11 10.08 16.73
C PRO A 39 -25.79 10.92 15.66
N SER A 40 -25.21 10.94 14.45
CA SER A 40 -25.83 11.52 13.27
C SER A 40 -26.08 10.46 12.20
N LYS A 41 -26.97 10.78 11.27
CA LYS A 41 -27.14 10.01 10.03
C LYS A 41 -26.55 10.83 8.88
N PRO A 42 -26.03 10.17 7.83
CA PRO A 42 -25.63 10.89 6.64
C PRO A 42 -26.80 11.73 6.09
N THR A 43 -26.50 12.95 5.69
CA THR A 43 -27.42 13.86 5.03
C THR A 43 -27.79 13.33 3.63
N PRO A 44 -28.89 13.82 3.02
CA PRO A 44 -29.22 13.49 1.64
C PRO A 44 -28.09 13.79 0.64
N ALA A 45 -27.30 14.84 0.88
CA ALA A 45 -26.14 15.19 0.06
C ALA A 45 -25.02 14.15 0.19
N GLU A 46 -24.68 13.74 1.41
CA GLU A 46 -23.66 12.71 1.66
C GLU A 46 -24.09 11.34 1.10
N TYR A 47 -25.37 10.99 1.24
CA TYR A 47 -25.92 9.78 0.61
C TYR A 47 -25.81 9.83 -0.91
N ASN A 48 -26.04 10.99 -1.52
CA ASN A 48 -25.91 11.16 -2.97
C ASN A 48 -24.46 10.97 -3.44
N ILE A 49 -23.49 11.57 -2.76
CA ILE A 49 -22.05 11.37 -3.04
C ILE A 49 -21.70 9.89 -2.87
N PHE A 50 -22.15 9.25 -1.79
CA PHE A 50 -21.88 7.84 -1.56
C PHE A 50 -22.44 6.95 -2.69
N GLU A 51 -23.70 7.14 -3.08
CA GLU A 51 -24.35 6.30 -4.09
C GLU A 51 -23.84 6.56 -5.51
N ARG A 52 -23.43 7.80 -5.84
CA ARG A 52 -23.01 8.16 -7.20
C ARG A 52 -21.51 8.04 -7.44
N GLU A 53 -20.69 8.25 -6.42
CA GLU A 53 -19.24 8.34 -6.58
C GLU A 53 -18.53 7.23 -5.80
N THR A 54 -18.72 7.19 -4.47
CA THR A 54 -17.96 6.29 -3.60
C THR A 54 -18.30 4.83 -3.86
N LYS A 55 -19.56 4.45 -3.81
CA LYS A 55 -20.01 3.05 -3.92
C LYS A 55 -19.73 2.46 -5.29
N PRO A 56 -20.03 3.13 -6.43
CA PRO A 56 -19.69 2.58 -7.74
C PRO A 56 -18.18 2.40 -7.92
N ARG A 57 -17.37 3.35 -7.43
CA ARG A 57 -15.92 3.23 -7.44
C ARG A 57 -15.45 2.05 -6.59
N HIS A 58 -15.86 1.95 -5.33
CA HIS A 58 -15.37 0.91 -4.41
C HIS A 58 -15.85 -0.51 -4.76
N LEU A 59 -16.88 -0.62 -5.59
CA LEU A 59 -17.38 -1.89 -6.14
C LEU A 59 -16.89 -2.16 -7.57
N SER A 60 -16.18 -1.22 -8.20
CA SER A 60 -15.65 -1.44 -9.54
C SER A 60 -14.53 -2.48 -9.51
N THR A 61 -14.39 -3.22 -10.60
CA THR A 61 -13.27 -4.15 -10.80
C THR A 61 -11.94 -3.41 -10.68
N ASP A 62 -11.85 -2.23 -11.28
CA ASP A 62 -10.61 -1.45 -11.32
C ASP A 62 -10.16 -1.06 -9.91
N TRP A 63 -11.09 -0.75 -9.01
CA TRP A 63 -10.77 -0.46 -7.60
C TRP A 63 -10.51 -1.72 -6.79
N LEU A 64 -11.32 -2.76 -6.94
CA LEU A 64 -11.16 -3.99 -6.14
C LEU A 64 -9.86 -4.73 -6.48
N TYR A 65 -9.43 -4.63 -7.73
CA TYR A 65 -8.19 -5.23 -8.19
C TYR A 65 -7.03 -4.24 -8.24
N MET A 66 -7.28 -2.92 -8.14
CA MET A 66 -6.29 -1.82 -8.24
C MET A 66 -5.24 -2.06 -9.34
N GLU A 67 -5.70 -2.68 -10.45
CA GLU A 67 -4.96 -3.50 -11.43
C GLU A 67 -4.68 -4.97 -11.06
N SER A 68 -5.50 -5.86 -11.61
CA SER A 68 -5.06 -7.21 -12.00
C SER A 68 -5.90 -7.69 -13.18
N PRO A 69 -5.33 -7.69 -14.41
CA PRO A 69 -4.92 -8.97 -14.99
C PRO A 69 -3.76 -8.87 -16.01
N ARG A 70 -2.61 -9.45 -15.66
CA ARG A 70 -1.93 -10.51 -16.43
C ARG A 70 -0.96 -11.19 -15.47
N GLN A 71 -1.47 -12.20 -14.77
CA GLN A 71 -0.61 -13.30 -14.35
C GLN A 71 0.09 -13.84 -15.60
N LYS A 72 1.36 -13.47 -15.79
CA LYS A 72 2.34 -14.47 -16.17
C LYS A 72 3.29 -14.59 -14.99
N GLN A 73 3.21 -15.77 -14.40
CA GLN A 73 4.02 -16.23 -13.29
C GLN A 73 5.47 -15.77 -13.42
N GLY A 74 6.06 -15.48 -12.25
CA GLY A 74 7.48 -15.23 -12.08
C GLY A 74 8.35 -16.08 -13.00
N ARG A 75 8.99 -15.38 -13.91
CA ARG A 75 10.13 -15.74 -14.75
C ARG A 75 10.28 -14.54 -15.64
N ALA A 76 11.47 -13.98 -15.77
CA ALA A 76 11.77 -12.96 -16.76
C ALA A 76 11.16 -13.36 -18.12
N VAL A 77 9.98 -12.83 -18.43
CA VAL A 77 9.32 -13.07 -19.71
C VAL A 77 10.02 -12.09 -20.64
N LYS A 78 10.84 -12.59 -21.56
CA LYS A 78 11.41 -11.75 -22.62
C LYS A 78 10.28 -11.29 -23.52
N ILE A 79 9.81 -10.05 -23.34
CA ILE A 79 8.70 -9.47 -24.12
C ILE A 79 9.24 -8.92 -25.46
N ALA A 80 10.53 -8.59 -25.51
CA ALA A 80 11.35 -8.40 -26.72
C ALA A 80 12.78 -8.87 -26.38
N HIS A 81 13.70 -8.96 -27.36
CA HIS A 81 15.03 -9.56 -27.17
C HIS A 81 15.82 -9.00 -25.95
N ASN A 82 15.54 -7.74 -25.55
CA ASN A 82 16.26 -7.00 -24.51
C ASN A 82 15.43 -6.59 -23.28
N ILE A 83 14.10 -6.76 -23.28
CA ILE A 83 13.22 -6.35 -22.16
C ILE A 83 12.89 -7.56 -21.28
N LYS A 84 13.17 -7.45 -19.97
CA LYS A 84 12.88 -8.47 -18.95
C LYS A 84 11.88 -7.94 -17.93
N MET A 85 10.82 -8.71 -17.67
CA MET A 85 9.90 -8.44 -16.57
C MET A 85 10.35 -9.17 -15.29
N VAL A 86 10.72 -8.44 -14.25
CA VAL A 86 11.28 -8.98 -12.99
C VAL A 86 10.44 -8.57 -11.79
N GLU A 87 10.43 -9.41 -10.75
CA GLU A 87 9.73 -9.18 -9.49
C GLU A 87 10.66 -9.53 -8.33
N ALA A 88 10.67 -8.72 -7.27
CA ALA A 88 11.41 -8.99 -6.06
C ALA A 88 10.62 -8.60 -4.80
N ASP A 89 10.79 -9.40 -3.75
CA ASP A 89 10.21 -9.15 -2.42
C ASP A 89 11.30 -8.68 -1.44
N HIS A 90 11.00 -7.60 -0.73
CA HIS A 90 11.83 -7.03 0.33
C HIS A 90 11.04 -6.93 1.63
N LYS A 91 11.50 -7.64 2.66
CA LYS A 91 10.95 -7.53 4.00
C LYS A 91 11.78 -6.53 4.80
N ALA A 92 11.26 -5.31 4.89
CA ALA A 92 11.61 -4.34 5.92
C ALA A 92 10.67 -4.58 7.13
N GLY A 93 10.54 -3.60 8.03
CA GLY A 93 9.46 -3.63 9.04
C GLY A 93 8.07 -3.96 8.44
N LYS A 94 7.90 -3.66 7.14
CA LYS A 94 6.79 -4.02 6.25
C LYS A 94 7.29 -4.79 5.01
N LEU A 95 6.39 -5.48 4.31
CA LEU A 95 6.65 -6.10 3.02
C LEU A 95 6.54 -5.05 1.91
N ILE A 96 7.58 -4.96 1.10
CA ILE A 96 7.67 -4.19 -0.14
C ILE A 96 7.89 -5.18 -1.28
N ARG A 97 7.10 -5.08 -2.34
CA ARG A 97 7.19 -5.87 -3.56
C ARG A 97 7.40 -4.92 -4.73
N VAL A 98 8.47 -5.14 -5.47
CA VAL A 98 8.79 -4.36 -6.67
C VAL A 98 8.64 -5.24 -7.89
N ARG A 99 7.86 -4.78 -8.86
CA ARG A 99 7.79 -5.32 -10.21
C ARG A 99 8.35 -4.29 -11.17
N ALA A 100 9.18 -4.72 -12.11
CA ALA A 100 9.75 -3.79 -13.08
C ALA A 100 9.92 -4.42 -14.46
N GLU A 101 9.77 -3.61 -15.49
CA GLU A 101 10.28 -3.88 -16.83
C GLU A 101 11.69 -3.29 -16.94
N VAL A 102 12.67 -4.12 -17.28
CA VAL A 102 14.08 -3.72 -17.33
C VAL A 102 14.68 -3.99 -18.70
N GLU A 103 15.29 -2.97 -19.29
CA GLU A 103 16.07 -3.04 -20.53
C GLU A 103 17.48 -2.52 -20.29
N GLU A 104 18.51 -3.36 -20.46
CA GLU A 104 19.93 -2.95 -20.32
C GLU A 104 20.24 -2.18 -19.01
N ASP A 105 19.69 -2.66 -17.89
CA ASP A 105 19.73 -2.04 -16.55
C ASP A 105 18.91 -0.76 -16.38
N ILE A 106 18.07 -0.37 -17.33
CA ILE A 106 17.17 0.79 -17.22
C ILE A 106 15.77 0.30 -16.80
N LEU A 107 15.20 0.95 -15.79
CA LEU A 107 13.84 0.71 -15.31
C LEU A 107 12.83 1.34 -16.28
N MET A 108 12.36 0.58 -17.26
CA MET A 108 11.39 1.05 -18.25
C MET A 108 10.01 1.30 -17.64
N ASP A 109 9.63 0.47 -16.67
CA ASP A 109 8.45 0.67 -15.84
C ASP A 109 8.64 0.04 -14.46
N VAL A 110 8.00 0.59 -13.42
CA VAL A 110 8.13 0.11 -12.03
C VAL A 110 6.80 0.20 -11.31
N ASN A 111 6.46 -0.86 -10.58
CA ASN A 111 5.33 -0.91 -9.67
C ASN A 111 5.78 -1.41 -8.29
N ILE A 112 5.53 -0.60 -7.26
CA ILE A 112 5.89 -0.82 -5.87
C ILE A 112 4.60 -1.03 -5.07
N THR A 113 4.44 -2.24 -4.54
CA THR A 113 3.26 -2.65 -3.77
C THR A 113 3.67 -3.29 -2.46
N GLY A 114 2.74 -3.53 -1.53
CA GLY A 114 3.09 -4.14 -0.26
C GLY A 114 2.06 -3.92 0.84
N ASP A 115 2.46 -4.24 2.08
CA ASP A 115 1.67 -4.00 3.30
C ASP A 115 2.15 -2.77 4.11
N PHE A 116 2.89 -1.89 3.44
CA PHE A 116 3.41 -0.64 3.98
C PHE A 116 2.41 0.51 3.82
N PHE A 117 2.67 1.60 4.55
CA PHE A 117 1.90 2.84 4.46
C PHE A 117 2.80 3.94 3.91
N ILE A 118 2.24 4.75 3.03
CA ILE A 118 2.82 6.03 2.61
C ILE A 118 1.70 7.07 2.55
N ILE A 119 1.96 8.26 3.09
CA ILE A 119 0.96 9.33 3.22
C ILE A 119 1.59 10.62 2.67
N PRO A 120 0.99 11.27 1.66
CA PRO A 120 -0.22 10.87 0.94
C PRO A 120 -0.02 9.61 0.09
N LYS A 121 -1.10 8.89 -0.22
CA LYS A 121 -1.03 7.60 -0.95
C LYS A 121 -0.49 7.76 -2.37
N GLU A 122 -0.70 8.93 -2.97
CA GLU A 122 -0.24 9.30 -4.31
C GLU A 122 1.29 9.30 -4.40
N SER A 123 1.97 9.45 -3.25
CA SER A 123 3.43 9.50 -3.18
C SER A 123 4.11 8.27 -3.77
N ILE A 124 3.47 7.09 -3.71
CA ILE A 124 4.08 5.89 -4.29
C ILE A 124 4.10 5.96 -5.81
N SER A 125 3.01 6.43 -6.43
CA SER A 125 2.93 6.57 -7.87
C SER A 125 3.84 7.69 -8.37
N GLU A 126 3.95 8.80 -7.63
CA GLU A 126 4.92 9.86 -7.95
C GLU A 126 6.37 9.36 -7.86
N LEU A 127 6.68 8.51 -6.88
CA LEU A 127 8.00 7.89 -6.76
C LEU A 127 8.28 6.90 -7.90
N GLU A 128 7.31 6.05 -8.26
CA GLU A 128 7.37 5.13 -9.41
C GLU A 128 7.69 5.90 -10.72
N GLU A 129 7.01 7.03 -10.95
CA GLU A 129 7.26 7.90 -12.10
C GLU A 129 8.66 8.51 -12.07
N LYS A 130 9.15 8.95 -10.89
CA LYS A 130 10.49 9.55 -10.75
C LYS A 130 11.63 8.55 -10.98
N ILE A 131 11.44 7.28 -10.60
CA ILE A 131 12.45 6.23 -10.82
C ILE A 131 12.37 5.61 -12.21
N ARG A 132 11.26 5.80 -12.94
CA ARG A 132 11.13 5.34 -14.32
C ARG A 132 12.18 6.02 -15.21
N GLY A 133 12.81 5.23 -16.07
CA GLY A 133 13.89 5.64 -16.96
C GLY A 133 15.25 5.75 -16.29
N LEU A 134 15.35 5.54 -14.97
CA LEU A 134 16.63 5.52 -14.28
C LEU A 134 17.32 4.17 -14.43
N ARG A 135 18.64 4.21 -14.27
CA ARG A 135 19.45 2.99 -14.14
C ARG A 135 19.13 2.32 -12.81
N LEU A 136 19.04 1.00 -12.83
CA LEU A 136 19.00 0.14 -11.66
C LEU A 136 20.38 0.16 -10.97
N ASP A 137 20.68 1.29 -10.35
CA ASP A 137 21.90 1.57 -9.62
C ASP A 137 21.56 2.14 -8.26
N GLU A 138 22.27 1.67 -7.23
CA GLU A 138 21.94 1.99 -5.85
C GLU A 138 22.10 3.48 -5.55
N ALA A 139 23.18 4.10 -6.04
CA ALA A 139 23.45 5.51 -5.77
C ALA A 139 22.43 6.41 -6.48
N VAL A 140 22.15 6.11 -7.75
CA VAL A 140 21.17 6.86 -8.57
C VAL A 140 19.77 6.80 -7.96
N LEU A 141 19.32 5.60 -7.57
CA LEU A 141 18.00 5.44 -6.98
C LEU A 141 17.92 6.06 -5.58
N LEU A 142 18.98 5.93 -4.77
CA LEU A 142 19.00 6.51 -3.43
C LEU A 142 18.90 8.03 -3.46
N GLU A 143 19.68 8.69 -4.33
CA GLU A 143 19.62 10.14 -4.52
C GLU A 143 18.19 10.60 -4.84
N VAL A 144 17.55 9.99 -5.85
CA VAL A 144 16.19 10.38 -6.27
C VAL A 144 15.14 10.10 -5.20
N VAL A 145 15.23 8.97 -4.50
CA VAL A 145 14.27 8.63 -3.46
C VAL A 145 14.47 9.54 -2.24
N GLU A 146 15.70 9.79 -1.79
CA GLU A 146 15.95 10.70 -0.66
C GLU A 146 15.55 12.14 -0.97
N ASP A 147 15.85 12.63 -2.18
CA ASP A 147 15.43 13.95 -2.63
C ASP A 147 13.91 14.09 -2.63
N TYR A 148 13.20 13.06 -3.12
CA TYR A 148 11.74 13.04 -3.06
C TYR A 148 11.22 13.14 -1.63
N PHE A 149 11.82 12.37 -0.72
CA PHE A 149 11.42 12.40 0.69
C PHE A 149 11.74 13.74 1.36
N SER A 150 12.83 14.39 0.98
CA SER A 150 13.21 15.70 1.49
C SER A 150 12.35 16.84 0.91
N GLU A 151 11.98 16.76 -0.37
CA GLU A 151 11.24 17.81 -1.07
C GLU A 151 9.74 17.79 -0.74
N TYR A 152 9.13 16.60 -0.74
CA TYR A 152 7.68 16.45 -0.60
C TYR A 152 7.25 15.96 0.80
N GLY A 153 8.17 15.46 1.61
CA GLY A 153 7.91 15.05 3.00
C GLY A 153 6.84 13.97 3.20
N PRO A 154 6.74 12.92 2.36
CA PRO A 154 5.79 11.85 2.60
C PRO A 154 6.11 11.09 3.91
N GLU A 155 5.07 10.74 4.66
CA GLU A 155 5.20 9.90 5.84
C GLU A 155 5.13 8.42 5.46
N SER A 156 6.14 7.62 5.83
CA SER A 156 6.16 6.17 5.58
C SER A 156 6.42 5.34 6.86
N PRO A 157 5.45 5.19 7.77
CA PRO A 157 5.66 4.47 9.03
C PRO A 157 6.14 3.03 8.84
N GLY A 158 7.35 2.74 9.32
CA GLY A 158 7.95 1.40 9.28
C GLY A 158 8.66 1.04 7.97
N VAL A 159 8.85 2.00 7.07
CA VAL A 159 9.63 1.90 5.83
C VAL A 159 10.46 3.17 5.65
N THR A 160 11.74 3.03 5.35
CA THR A 160 12.64 4.15 5.05
C THR A 160 12.82 4.33 3.54
N PRO A 161 13.30 5.51 3.06
CA PRO A 161 13.76 5.69 1.69
C PRO A 161 14.71 4.58 1.23
N ARG A 162 15.62 4.19 2.12
CA ARG A 162 16.61 3.14 1.88
C ARG A 162 15.97 1.77 1.65
N ASP A 163 14.93 1.42 2.40
CA ASP A 163 14.22 0.14 2.22
C ASP A 163 13.58 0.03 0.83
N ILE A 164 13.09 1.14 0.27
CA ILE A 164 12.55 1.19 -1.10
C ILE A 164 13.65 0.90 -2.12
N VAL A 165 14.81 1.54 -1.97
CA VAL A 165 15.98 1.33 -2.85
C VAL A 165 16.47 -0.11 -2.73
N ASP A 166 16.62 -0.63 -1.52
CA ASP A 166 17.04 -2.01 -1.28
C ASP A 166 16.04 -3.02 -1.88
N ALA A 167 14.75 -2.67 -1.95
CA ALA A 167 13.75 -3.46 -2.65
C ALA A 167 13.96 -3.47 -4.17
N CYS A 168 14.21 -2.31 -4.79
CA CYS A 168 14.58 -2.21 -6.19
C CYS A 168 15.86 -2.99 -6.50
N MET A 169 16.89 -2.87 -5.66
CA MET A 169 18.19 -3.52 -5.89
C MET A 169 18.12 -5.06 -5.88
N LYS A 170 17.11 -5.65 -5.21
CA LYS A 170 16.87 -7.10 -5.29
C LYS A 170 16.47 -7.56 -6.69
N LEU A 171 15.96 -6.69 -7.56
CA LEU A 171 15.66 -7.04 -8.95
C LEU A 171 16.90 -7.53 -9.71
N LYS A 172 18.11 -7.07 -9.34
CA LYS A 172 19.38 -7.54 -9.95
C LYS A 172 19.62 -9.03 -9.82
N THR A 173 19.01 -9.69 -8.82
CA THR A 173 19.10 -11.15 -8.66
C THR A 173 18.31 -11.93 -9.71
N HIS A 174 17.47 -11.24 -10.48
CA HIS A 174 16.53 -11.82 -11.44
C HIS A 174 16.76 -11.35 -12.89
N ILE A 175 17.75 -10.46 -13.12
CA ILE A 175 18.18 -9.95 -14.43
C ILE A 175 19.39 -10.76 -14.89
#